data_AF-A0A1H9WN99-F1
#
_entry.id   AF-A0A1H9WN99-F1
#
_cell.length_a   1.000
_cell.length_b   1.000
_cell.length_c   1.000
_cell.angle_alpha   90.00
_cell.angle_beta   90.00
_cell.angle_gamma   90.00
#
_symmetry.space_group_name_H-M   'P 1'
#
loop_
_entity.id
_entity.type
_entity.pdbx_description
1 polymer ?
#
loop_
_entity_poly.entity_id
_entity_poly.type
_entity_poly.pdbx_seq_one_letter_code
_entity_poly.pdbx_strand_id
1 'polypeptide(L)'
;MAVVRAQAERFHADQIGRVVVARVHEHSELHFAKPSPVPHTAYGLPHLLTFRRSGAGWLLSDVALGHYKHCALLPETQRPSEC
;
A
#
# COMPACT_ATOMS: atom_id res chain seq x y z
N MET A 1 11.49 -13.94 -3.50
CA MET A 1 10.81 -13.25 -4.63
C MET A 1 9.61 -12.53 -4.06
N ALA A 2 9.27 -11.34 -4.56
CA ALA A 2 8.07 -10.61 -4.15
C ALA A 2 7.14 -10.45 -5.35
N VAL A 3 5.84 -10.68 -5.14
CA VAL A 3 4.79 -10.37 -6.11
C VAL A 3 3.90 -9.30 -5.49
N VAL A 4 3.75 -8.17 -6.18
CA VAL A 4 2.90 -7.07 -5.73
C VAL A 4 1.83 -6.82 -6.78
N ARG A 5 0.58 -6.82 -6.36
CA ARG A 5 -0.58 -6.51 -7.20
C ARG A 5 -1.34 -5.36 -6.56
N ALA A 6 -1.41 -4.22 -7.25
CA ALA A 6 -2.17 -3.07 -6.79
C ALA A 6 -3.44 -2.92 -7.63
N GLN A 7 -4.57 -2.71 -6.95
CA GLN A 7 -5.84 -2.38 -7.59
C GLN A 7 -6.34 -1.03 -7.05
N ALA A 8 -6.60 -0.10 -7.96
CA ALA A 8 -7.29 1.13 -7.59
C ALA A 8 -8.79 0.86 -7.44
N GLU A 9 -9.32 1.11 -6.25
CA GLU A 9 -10.74 0.93 -5.94
C GLU A 9 -11.55 2.18 -6.29
N ARG A 10 -10.98 3.37 -6.03
CA ARG A 10 -11.68 4.64 -6.19
C ARG A 10 -10.72 5.79 -6.41
N PHE A 11 -11.18 6.82 -7.13
CA PHE A 11 -10.48 8.08 -7.30
C PHE A 11 -11.36 9.25 -6.88
N HIS A 12 -10.75 10.22 -6.23
CA HIS A 12 -11.35 11.50 -5.89
C HIS A 12 -10.45 12.61 -6.42
N ALA A 13 -11.02 13.55 -7.17
CA ALA A 13 -10.30 14.75 -7.59
C ALA A 13 -10.80 15.96 -6.80
N ASP A 14 -9.93 16.93 -6.57
CA ASP A 14 -10.36 18.25 -6.11
C ASP A 14 -11.14 19.00 -7.22
N GLN A 15 -11.82 20.08 -6.84
CA GLN A 15 -12.71 20.82 -7.76
C GLN A 15 -11.98 21.43 -8.96
N ILE A 16 -10.68 21.68 -8.83
CA ILE A 16 -9.83 22.28 -9.88
C ILE A 16 -9.00 21.24 -10.65
N GLY A 17 -9.14 19.95 -10.34
CA GLY A 17 -8.44 18.85 -11.00
C GLY A 17 -6.91 18.91 -10.88
N ARG A 18 -6.39 19.49 -9.80
CA ARG A 18 -4.94 19.56 -9.52
C ARG A 18 -4.49 18.51 -8.51
N VAL A 19 -5.41 17.95 -7.75
CA VAL A 19 -5.14 16.90 -6.77
C VAL A 19 -6.04 15.71 -7.07
N VAL A 20 -5.45 14.51 -7.10
CA VAL A 20 -6.18 13.24 -7.21
C VAL A 20 -5.77 12.36 -6.04
N VAL A 21 -6.74 11.90 -5.27
CA VAL A 21 -6.56 10.88 -4.23
C VAL A 21 -7.09 9.56 -4.76
N ALA A 22 -6.21 8.58 -4.88
CA ALA A 22 -6.57 7.21 -5.26
C ALA A 22 -6.62 6.34 -4.01
N ARG A 23 -7.73 5.64 -3.80
CA ARG A 23 -7.81 4.53 -2.85
C ARG A 23 -7.32 3.28 -3.56
N VAL A 24 -6.24 2.73 -3.05
CA VAL A 24 -5.58 1.55 -3.60
C VAL A 24 -5.63 0.44 -2.57
N HIS A 25 -5.93 -0.76 -3.03
CA HIS A 25 -5.72 -1.99 -2.27
C HIS A 25 -4.58 -2.75 -2.92
N GLU A 26 -3.47 -2.85 -2.21
CA GLU A 26 -2.34 -3.66 -2.63
C GLU A 26 -2.42 -5.05 -2.01
N HIS A 27 -2.13 -6.08 -2.79
CA HIS A 27 -1.91 -7.43 -2.32
C HIS A 27 -0.48 -7.84 -2.64
N SER A 28 0.25 -8.26 -1.61
CA SER A 28 1.67 -8.55 -1.71
C SER A 28 1.97 -9.94 -1.16
N GLU A 29 2.70 -10.73 -1.94
CA GLU A 29 3.17 -12.06 -1.59
C GLU A 29 4.70 -12.04 -1.49
N LEU A 30 5.24 -12.49 -0.35
CA LEU A 30 6.67 -12.62 -0.10
C LEU A 30 7.05 -14.09 0.00
N HIS A 31 7.81 -14.56 -0.98
CA HIS A 31 8.32 -15.93 -1.02
C HIS A 31 9.67 -16.03 -0.34
N PHE A 32 9.77 -16.96 0.63
CA PHE A 32 10.99 -17.20 1.37
C PHE A 32 12.08 -17.79 0.47
N ALA A 33 13.31 -17.32 0.64
CA ALA A 33 14.45 -17.80 -0.15
C ALA A 33 14.84 -19.26 0.19
N LYS A 34 14.52 -19.72 1.40
CA LYS A 34 14.78 -21.09 1.87
C LYS A 34 13.47 -21.87 1.98
N PRO A 35 13.46 -23.19 1.68
CA PRO A 35 12.30 -24.03 1.89
C PRO A 35 11.84 -23.99 3.35
N SER A 36 10.55 -23.75 3.54
CA SER A 36 9.86 -23.73 4.82
C SER A 36 8.50 -24.41 4.61
N PRO A 37 7.88 -25.02 5.65
CA PRO A 37 6.52 -25.53 5.56
C PRO A 37 5.50 -24.49 5.09
N VAL A 38 5.79 -23.20 5.34
CA VAL A 38 5.04 -22.07 4.81
C VAL A 38 5.83 -21.46 3.64
N PRO A 39 5.37 -21.62 2.38
CA PRO A 39 6.15 -21.24 1.20
C PRO A 39 6.20 -19.73 0.95
N HIS A 40 5.23 -18.97 1.48
CA HIS A 40 5.14 -17.52 1.35
C HIS A 40 4.27 -16.92 2.47
N THR A 41 4.40 -15.62 2.68
CA THR A 41 3.43 -14.83 3.45
C THR A 41 2.72 -13.84 2.51
N ALA A 42 1.44 -13.57 2.77
CA ALA A 42 0.64 -12.65 1.98
C ALA A 42 -0.01 -11.59 2.87
N TYR A 43 -0.07 -10.34 2.41
CA TYR A 43 -0.74 -9.27 3.13
C TYR A 43 -1.49 -8.35 2.16
N GLY A 44 -2.63 -7.84 2.64
CA GLY A 44 -3.44 -6.84 1.95
C GLY A 44 -3.22 -5.47 2.58
N LEU A 45 -2.84 -4.48 1.77
CA LEU A 45 -2.52 -3.14 2.21
C LEU A 45 -3.43 -2.06 1.57
N PRO A 46 -4.64 -1.77 2.10
CA PRO A 46 -5.38 -0.55 1.75
C PRO A 46 -4.63 0.73 2.13
N HIS A 47 -4.39 1.60 1.15
CA HIS A 47 -3.77 2.89 1.35
C HIS A 47 -4.31 3.94 0.37
N LEU A 48 -4.05 5.20 0.69
CA LEU A 48 -4.41 6.36 -0.13
C LEU A 48 -3.14 6.92 -0.76
N LEU A 49 -3.17 7.10 -2.08
CA LEU A 49 -2.12 7.77 -2.83
C LEU A 49 -2.62 9.14 -3.27
N THR A 50 -1.96 10.21 -2.84
CA THR A 50 -2.31 11.57 -3.25
C THR A 50 -1.35 12.04 -4.32
N PHE A 51 -1.88 12.31 -5.50
CA PHE A 51 -1.15 12.86 -6.63
C PHE A 51 -1.43 14.35 -6.77
N ARG A 52 -0.38 15.12 -7.04
CA ARG A 52 -0.46 16.53 -7.41
C ARG A 52 -0.02 16.73 -8.84
N ARG A 53 -0.74 17.56 -9.57
CA ARG A 53 -0.38 17.93 -10.93
C ARG A 53 0.87 18.82 -10.91
N SER A 54 1.87 18.45 -11.71
CA SER A 54 3.12 19.18 -11.86
C SER A 54 3.48 19.29 -13.34
N GLY A 55 3.36 20.50 -13.88
CA GLY A 55 3.50 20.75 -15.32
C GLY A 55 2.54 19.87 -16.15
N ALA A 56 3.12 19.06 -17.04
CA ALA A 56 2.37 18.13 -17.89
C ALA A 56 2.06 16.76 -17.22
N GLY A 57 2.60 16.50 -16.02
CA GLY A 57 2.50 15.20 -15.37
C GLY A 57 1.83 15.22 -13.99
N TRP A 58 1.81 14.04 -13.37
CA TRP A 58 1.37 13.83 -11.99
C TRP A 58 2.56 13.39 -11.14
N LEU A 59 2.66 13.94 -9.93
CA LEU A 59 3.63 13.55 -8.94
C LEU A 59 2.91 12.92 -7.76
N LEU A 60 3.40 11.78 -7.30
CA LEU A 60 3.00 11.22 -6.01
C LEU A 60 3.51 12.17 -4.92
N SER A 61 2.59 12.77 -4.18
CA SER A 61 2.88 13.83 -3.20
C SER A 61 2.70 13.37 -1.76
N ASP A 62 1.87 12.36 -1.52
CA ASP A 62 1.62 11.81 -0.18
C ASP A 62 1.11 10.36 -0.27
N VAL A 63 1.39 9.58 0.77
CA VAL A 63 0.93 8.20 0.94
C VAL A 63 0.44 8.04 2.37
N ALA A 64 -0.85 7.73 2.53
CA ALA A 64 -1.45 7.47 3.82
C ALA A 64 -1.91 6.01 3.92
N LEU A 65 -1.37 5.25 4.88
CA LEU A 65 -1.81 3.90 5.16
C LEU A 65 -3.18 3.94 5.85
N GLY A 66 -4.12 3.11 5.39
CA GLY A 66 -5.39 2.94 6.09
C GLY A 66 -5.15 2.36 7.49
N HIS A 67 -6.02 2.69 8.45
CA HIS A 67 -5.94 2.09 9.79
C HIS A 67 -6.08 0.56 9.69
N TYR A 68 -4.99 -0.17 9.87
CA TYR A 68 -5.06 -1.61 10.12
C TYR A 68 -5.64 -1.84 11.50
N LYS A 69 -6.67 -2.67 11.57
CA LYS A 69 -7.07 -3.29 12.82
C LYS A 69 -5.89 -4.16 13.28
N HIS A 70 -5.29 -3.76 14.39
CA HIS A 70 -4.10 -4.31 15.05
C HIS A 70 -2.73 -3.93 14.44
N CYS A 71 -2.02 -3.09 15.20
CA CYS A 71 -0.59 -2.78 15.16
C CYS A 71 -0.02 -2.00 13.96
N ALA A 72 -0.79 -1.63 12.93
CA ALA A 72 -0.50 -0.56 11.93
C ALA A 72 0.94 -0.49 11.35
N LEU A 73 1.67 -1.60 11.36
CA LEU A 73 3.08 -1.70 10.97
C LEU A 73 3.24 -2.74 9.86
N LEU A 74 4.17 -2.46 8.95
CA LEU A 74 4.55 -3.39 7.87
C LEU A 74 5.07 -4.71 8.49
N PRO A 75 4.80 -5.88 7.87
CA PRO A 75 5.09 -7.19 8.46
C PRO A 75 6.56 -7.38 8.90
N GLU A 76 7.49 -6.74 8.20
CA GLU A 76 8.93 -6.78 8.48
C GLU A 76 9.36 -6.04 9.76
N THR A 77 8.48 -5.23 10.35
CA THR A 77 8.75 -4.49 11.60
C THR A 77 8.10 -5.10 12.84
N GLN A 78 7.42 -6.24 12.73
CA GLN A 78 6.69 -6.81 13.85
C GLN A 78 7.61 -7.61 14.79
N ARG A 79 7.74 -7.15 16.03
CA ARG A 79 8.02 -8.03 17.18
C ARG A 79 6.70 -8.44 17.82
N PRO A 80 6.45 -9.73 18.06
CA PRO A 80 5.20 -10.21 18.67
C PRO A 80 4.89 -9.60 20.05
N SER A 81 5.89 -9.03 20.73
CA SER A 81 5.80 -8.45 22.08
C SER A 81 5.50 -6.94 22.10
N GLU A 82 5.35 -6.31 20.94
CA GLU A 82 5.05 -4.87 20.83
C GLU A 82 3.56 -4.61 20.55
N CYS A 83 2.76 -5.68 20.67
CA CYS A 83 1.34 -5.66 21.02
C CYS A 83 1.22 -6.37 22.40
#